data_AF-A0A418W3G4-F1
#
_entry.id   AF-A0A418W3G4-F1
#
_cell.length_a   1.000
_cell.length_b   1.000
_cell.length_c   1.000
_cell.angle_alpha   90.00
_cell.angle_beta   90.00
_cell.angle_gamma   90.00
#
_symmetry.space_group_name_H-M   'P 1'
#
loop_
_entity.id
_entity.type
_entity.pdbx_description
1 polymer ?
#
loop_
_entity_poly.entity_id
_entity_poly.type
_entity_poly.pdbx_seq_one_letter_code
_entity_poly.pdbx_strand_id
1 'polypeptide(L)'
;MAKGIISVQGFVRKVFDMSRDDKDVYYYRGHSNRKKYKLEPAIFRTPEEKAAEPIMFREMLVASAADFRDDFSTFEKLVRMQHYSLPTRLLDISSNPLIALYFACKSNSNVEGEVIRFTVKRDAIKFFDSDTASCIASLAQLSESDKQDIDFELDHFDTHSERMNYFNSQTSIKKLLHFIKEEKPYFKDAIVAEDLKRIVCIRGKLNNTRIVSQSGAFFLFGMNAELPEGGNADIKVERMTINGMEKGKMLRELDALAINESTIFPYIENSAKYIAAKYRPIR
;
A
#
# COMPACT_ATOMS: atom_id res chain seq x y z
N MET A 1 1.53 -24.34 21.21
CA MET A 1 1.94 -23.33 20.21
C MET A 1 1.53 -23.84 18.85
N ALA A 2 0.67 -23.14 18.11
CA ALA A 2 0.33 -23.54 16.75
C ALA A 2 1.63 -23.55 15.92
N LYS A 3 2.01 -24.71 15.37
CA LYS A 3 3.18 -24.83 14.49
C LYS A 3 2.94 -23.90 13.30
N GLY A 4 3.79 -22.89 13.11
CA GLY A 4 3.76 -22.02 11.94
C GLY A 4 3.90 -22.83 10.64
N ILE A 5 3.57 -22.21 9.52
CA ILE A 5 3.68 -22.85 8.20
C ILE A 5 5.14 -23.13 7.87
N ILE A 6 5.42 -24.36 7.43
CA ILE A 6 6.78 -24.91 7.23
C ILE A 6 7.12 -25.26 5.77
N SER A 7 6.19 -25.08 4.83
CA SER A 7 6.39 -25.39 3.41
C SER A 7 5.42 -24.60 2.53
N VAL A 8 5.77 -24.43 1.25
CA VAL A 8 4.91 -23.83 0.24
C VAL A 8 3.65 -24.66 0.03
N GLN A 9 3.76 -26.00 0.02
CA GLN A 9 2.59 -26.88 -0.08
C GLN A 9 1.63 -26.69 1.09
N GLY A 10 2.14 -26.64 2.33
CA GLY A 10 1.33 -26.38 3.52
C GLY A 10 0.65 -25.01 3.48
N PHE A 11 1.36 -24.00 2.97
CA PHE A 11 0.79 -22.67 2.73
C PHE A 11 -0.35 -22.69 1.72
N VAL A 12 -0.14 -23.29 0.55
CA VAL A 12 -1.16 -23.37 -0.51
C VAL A 12 -2.41 -24.10 -0.03
N ARG A 13 -2.24 -25.23 0.67
CA ARG A 13 -3.36 -25.94 1.30
C ARG A 13 -4.14 -25.02 2.25
N LYS A 14 -3.44 -24.29 3.12
CA LYS A 14 -4.06 -23.35 4.05
C LYS A 14 -4.84 -22.24 3.33
N VAL A 15 -4.33 -21.73 2.20
CA VAL A 15 -5.01 -20.71 1.39
C VAL A 15 -6.27 -21.26 0.71
N PHE A 16 -6.27 -22.53 0.29
CA PHE A 16 -7.45 -23.17 -0.31
C PHE A 16 -8.52 -23.54 0.73
N ASP A 17 -8.12 -23.87 1.96
CA ASP A 17 -9.06 -24.18 3.05
C ASP A 17 -9.77 -22.92 3.60
N MET A 18 -9.34 -21.72 3.22
CA MET A 18 -9.97 -20.46 3.64
C MET A 18 -11.27 -20.19 2.89
N SER A 19 -12.28 -19.68 3.60
CA SER A 19 -13.56 -19.32 3.00
C SER A 19 -13.42 -18.25 1.93
N ARG A 20 -14.17 -18.41 0.84
CA ARG A 20 -14.27 -17.44 -0.25
C ARG A 20 -15.73 -17.10 -0.52
N ASP A 21 -15.98 -15.84 -0.81
CA ASP A 21 -17.26 -15.25 -1.19
C ASP A 21 -17.06 -14.49 -2.50
N ASP A 22 -17.99 -14.65 -3.44
CA ASP A 22 -17.91 -14.01 -4.76
C ASP A 22 -18.06 -12.48 -4.71
N LYS A 23 -18.57 -11.92 -3.60
CA LYS A 23 -18.69 -10.48 -3.36
C LYS A 23 -17.41 -9.86 -2.81
N ASP A 24 -16.45 -10.68 -2.42
CA ASP A 24 -15.19 -10.25 -1.84
C ASP A 24 -14.03 -10.35 -2.84
N VAL A 25 -12.96 -9.64 -2.52
CA VAL A 25 -11.68 -9.72 -3.20
C VAL A 25 -10.60 -9.93 -2.15
N TYR A 26 -9.66 -10.82 -2.45
CA TYR A 26 -8.60 -11.22 -1.54
C TYR A 26 -7.26 -10.66 -1.96
N TYR A 27 -6.57 -10.04 -1.02
CA TYR A 27 -5.19 -9.58 -1.18
C TYR A 27 -4.32 -10.13 -0.05
N TYR A 28 -3.01 -10.07 -0.26
CA TYR A 28 -2.01 -10.66 0.61
C TYR A 28 -0.81 -9.73 0.76
N ARG A 29 -0.20 -9.74 1.94
CA ARG A 29 1.08 -9.06 2.21
C ARG A 29 1.98 -9.93 3.07
N GLY A 30 3.25 -10.00 2.71
CA GLY A 30 4.26 -10.74 3.47
C GLY A 30 5.06 -9.83 4.38
N HIS A 31 5.17 -10.21 5.65
CA HIS A 31 6.09 -9.59 6.60
C HIS A 31 7.12 -10.62 7.02
N SER A 32 8.40 -10.31 6.82
CA SER A 32 9.46 -11.25 7.20
C SER A 32 9.81 -11.24 8.69
N ASN A 33 9.29 -10.31 9.46
CA ASN A 33 9.42 -10.28 10.91
C ASN A 33 8.07 -9.89 11.50
N ARG A 34 7.35 -10.89 12.01
CA ARG A 34 6.00 -10.76 12.55
C ARG A 34 5.91 -9.77 13.72
N LYS A 35 6.97 -9.66 14.53
CA LYS A 35 6.96 -8.80 15.73
C LYS A 35 7.32 -7.34 15.43
N LYS A 36 8.09 -7.09 14.37
CA LYS A 36 8.64 -5.77 14.06
C LYS A 36 7.82 -5.01 13.02
N TYR A 37 7.27 -5.69 12.02
CA TYR A 37 6.58 -5.00 10.92
C TYR A 37 5.12 -4.72 11.22
N LYS A 38 4.72 -3.47 10.99
CA LYS A 38 3.35 -2.97 11.14
C LYS A 38 2.66 -2.85 9.79
N LEU A 39 1.33 -2.90 9.79
CA LEU A 39 0.48 -2.63 8.62
C LEU A 39 0.32 -1.13 8.39
N GLU A 40 1.46 -0.48 8.23
CA GLU A 40 1.59 0.97 8.18
C GLU A 40 2.49 1.37 7.00
N PRO A 41 2.04 2.33 6.15
CA PRO A 41 2.86 2.93 5.11
C PRO A 41 4.18 3.48 5.63
N ALA A 42 5.18 3.56 4.76
CA ALA A 42 6.51 4.00 5.18
C ALA A 42 6.51 5.45 5.72
N ILE A 43 5.71 6.33 5.12
CA ILE A 43 5.68 7.76 5.48
C ILE A 43 5.25 8.03 6.93
N PHE A 44 4.48 7.13 7.55
CA PHE A 44 3.96 7.32 8.91
C PHE A 44 4.85 6.73 10.00
N ARG A 45 5.94 6.05 9.62
CA ARG A 45 6.80 5.36 10.59
C ARG A 45 7.70 6.30 11.37
N THR A 46 8.02 7.46 10.81
CA THR A 46 8.81 8.49 11.48
C THR A 46 8.10 9.85 11.37
N PRO A 47 8.03 10.63 12.47
CA PRO A 47 7.45 11.97 12.43
C PRO A 47 8.16 12.90 11.44
N GLU A 48 9.48 12.73 11.27
CA GLU A 48 10.32 13.54 10.39
C GLU A 48 9.95 13.32 8.92
N GLU A 49 9.82 12.05 8.47
CA GLU A 49 9.39 11.74 7.10
C GLU A 49 7.95 12.20 6.86
N LYS A 50 7.05 12.01 7.85
CA LYS A 50 5.66 12.49 7.75
C LYS A 50 5.60 14.00 7.53
N ALA A 51 6.36 14.77 8.31
CA ALA A 51 6.41 16.22 8.20
C ALA A 51 7.04 16.69 6.87
N ALA A 52 8.01 15.94 6.35
CA ALA A 52 8.70 16.22 5.10
C ALA A 52 7.98 15.69 3.83
N GLU A 53 6.86 14.95 3.96
CA GLU A 53 6.09 14.36 2.84
C GLU A 53 5.94 15.31 1.63
N PRO A 54 5.43 16.56 1.77
CA PRO A 54 5.23 17.45 0.63
C PRO A 54 6.54 17.97 0.02
N ILE A 55 7.61 18.08 0.82
CA ILE A 55 8.93 18.53 0.32
C ILE A 55 9.55 17.39 -0.47
N MET A 56 9.59 16.17 0.09
CA MET A 56 10.07 14.97 -0.59
C MET A 56 9.32 14.72 -1.90
N PHE A 57 7.98 14.88 -1.88
CA PHE A 57 7.16 14.75 -3.08
C PHE A 57 7.62 15.72 -4.20
N ARG A 58 7.81 17.00 -3.86
CA ARG A 58 8.25 18.03 -4.83
C ARG A 58 9.68 17.82 -5.30
N GLU A 59 10.60 17.50 -4.39
CA GLU A 59 12.01 17.23 -4.74
C GLU A 59 12.12 16.06 -5.71
N MET A 60 11.34 14.98 -5.50
CA MET A 60 11.34 13.84 -6.41
C MET A 60 10.80 14.21 -7.80
N LEU A 61 9.75 15.04 -7.87
CA LEU A 61 9.25 15.54 -9.16
C LEU A 61 10.27 16.41 -9.91
N VAL A 62 11.04 17.22 -9.19
CA VAL A 62 12.11 18.05 -9.80
C VAL A 62 13.28 17.19 -10.25
N ALA A 63 13.75 16.29 -9.39
CA ALA A 63 14.92 15.46 -9.65
C ALA A 63 14.74 14.50 -10.83
N SER A 64 13.52 14.04 -11.09
CA SER A 64 13.22 13.02 -12.10
C SER A 64 12.01 13.36 -12.97
N ALA A 65 11.86 14.64 -13.35
CA ALA A 65 10.69 15.15 -14.07
C ALA A 65 10.32 14.34 -15.34
N ALA A 66 11.31 13.81 -16.06
CA ALA A 66 11.08 13.00 -17.25
C ALA A 66 10.32 11.70 -16.94
N ASP A 67 10.58 11.08 -15.79
CA ASP A 67 9.94 9.83 -15.38
C ASP A 67 8.47 10.04 -15.00
N PHE A 68 8.07 11.23 -14.54
CA PHE A 68 6.70 11.54 -14.12
C PHE A 68 5.81 12.09 -15.25
N ARG A 69 6.31 12.19 -16.48
CA ARG A 69 5.60 12.84 -17.60
C ARG A 69 4.21 12.24 -17.87
N ASP A 70 4.09 10.92 -17.73
CA ASP A 70 2.85 10.18 -18.02
C ASP A 70 2.01 9.89 -16.77
N ASP A 71 2.44 10.38 -15.60
CA ASP A 71 1.72 10.22 -14.34
C ASP A 71 0.80 11.42 -14.11
N PHE A 72 -0.43 11.30 -14.59
CA PHE A 72 -1.41 12.40 -14.56
C PHE A 72 -1.90 12.68 -13.15
N SER A 73 -2.24 11.64 -12.40
CA SER A 73 -2.77 11.75 -11.05
C SER A 73 -1.67 11.72 -9.98
N THR A 74 -1.96 12.34 -8.84
CA THR A 74 -1.14 12.30 -7.63
C THR A 74 -0.95 10.86 -7.16
N PHE A 75 -1.98 10.02 -7.29
CA PHE A 75 -1.87 8.60 -6.96
C PHE A 75 -0.83 7.89 -7.83
N GLU A 76 -0.81 8.11 -9.15
CA GLU A 76 0.20 7.54 -10.05
C GLU A 76 1.61 8.01 -9.69
N LYS A 77 1.77 9.31 -9.39
CA LYS A 77 3.05 9.87 -8.91
C LYS A 77 3.51 9.17 -7.63
N LEU A 78 2.63 8.99 -6.64
CA LEU A 78 2.95 8.27 -5.40
C LEU A 78 3.34 6.81 -5.65
N VAL A 79 2.64 6.13 -6.56
CA VAL A 79 2.99 4.75 -6.95
C VAL A 79 4.40 4.69 -7.53
N ARG A 80 4.77 5.63 -8.41
CA ARG A 80 6.13 5.71 -8.98
C ARG A 80 7.18 6.10 -7.93
N MET A 81 6.86 7.03 -7.04
CA MET A 81 7.73 7.40 -5.92
C MET A 81 8.03 6.18 -5.02
N GLN A 82 6.99 5.43 -4.64
CA GLN A 82 7.14 4.19 -3.87
C GLN A 82 7.90 3.10 -4.65
N HIS A 83 7.75 3.07 -5.98
CA HIS A 83 8.51 2.17 -6.82
C HIS A 83 10.03 2.40 -6.65
N TYR A 84 10.46 3.67 -6.59
CA TYR A 84 11.84 4.09 -6.31
C TYR A 84 12.17 4.21 -4.82
N SER A 85 11.35 3.61 -3.95
CA SER A 85 11.57 3.51 -2.50
C SER A 85 11.46 4.83 -1.72
N LEU A 86 10.88 5.89 -2.31
CA LEU A 86 10.50 7.07 -1.55
C LEU A 86 9.37 6.69 -0.57
N PRO A 87 9.43 7.08 0.72
CA PRO A 87 8.34 6.83 1.66
C PRO A 87 7.06 7.51 1.17
N THR A 88 5.96 6.74 1.10
CA THR A 88 4.64 7.28 0.76
C THR A 88 3.57 6.75 1.70
N ARG A 89 2.37 7.31 1.57
CA ARG A 89 1.10 6.88 2.21
C ARG A 89 0.49 5.60 1.62
N LEU A 90 1.18 4.95 0.68
CA LEU A 90 0.74 3.70 0.08
C LEU A 90 1.27 2.50 0.86
N LEU A 91 0.46 1.44 0.93
CA LEU A 91 0.86 0.14 1.43
C LEU A 91 0.64 -0.91 0.34
N ASP A 92 1.73 -1.53 -0.13
CA ASP A 92 1.65 -2.55 -1.18
C ASP A 92 0.89 -3.80 -0.70
N ILE A 93 -0.02 -4.29 -1.53
CA ILE A 93 -0.70 -5.59 -1.35
C ILE A 93 -0.71 -6.34 -2.67
N SER A 94 -0.78 -7.67 -2.63
CA SER A 94 -0.75 -8.52 -3.83
C SER A 94 -1.98 -9.39 -3.90
N SER A 95 -2.56 -9.57 -5.08
CA SER A 95 -3.59 -10.60 -5.28
C SER A 95 -3.01 -12.03 -5.34
N ASN A 96 -1.68 -12.16 -5.42
CA ASN A 96 -0.98 -13.45 -5.47
C ASN A 96 -0.44 -13.83 -4.07
N PRO A 97 -0.98 -14.89 -3.43
CA PRO A 97 -0.56 -15.30 -2.10
C PRO A 97 0.90 -15.78 -2.04
N LEU A 98 1.45 -16.32 -3.14
CA LEU A 98 2.84 -16.80 -3.16
C LEU A 98 3.85 -15.64 -3.20
N ILE A 99 3.49 -14.50 -3.77
CA ILE A 99 4.30 -13.29 -3.72
C ILE A 99 4.38 -12.77 -2.29
N ALA A 100 3.27 -12.80 -1.56
CA ALA A 100 3.28 -12.50 -0.13
C ALA A 100 4.14 -13.50 0.67
N LEU A 101 4.05 -14.80 0.37
CA LEU A 101 4.91 -15.81 1.02
C LEU A 101 6.40 -15.54 0.74
N TYR A 102 6.75 -15.16 -0.49
CA TYR A 102 8.12 -14.77 -0.84
C TYR A 102 8.60 -13.60 0.03
N PHE A 103 7.81 -12.53 0.16
CA PHE A 103 8.19 -11.39 1.01
C PHE A 103 8.26 -11.75 2.51
N ALA A 104 7.47 -12.71 2.97
CA ALA A 104 7.58 -13.25 4.33
C ALA A 104 8.89 -14.04 4.54
N CYS A 105 9.46 -14.63 3.48
CA CYS A 105 10.66 -15.46 3.57
C CYS A 105 11.96 -14.75 3.16
N LYS A 106 11.91 -13.72 2.30
CA LYS A 106 13.08 -13.09 1.63
C LYS A 106 14.17 -12.59 2.60
N SER A 107 13.78 -12.14 3.79
CA SER A 107 14.69 -11.53 4.77
C SER A 107 14.43 -12.02 6.21
N ASN A 108 15.28 -11.59 7.15
CA ASN A 108 15.21 -11.98 8.56
C ASN A 108 15.15 -13.52 8.71
N SER A 109 16.15 -14.22 8.19
CA SER A 109 16.28 -15.67 8.31
C SER A 109 16.18 -16.09 9.77
N ASN A 110 15.57 -17.24 10.04
CA ASN A 110 15.38 -17.79 11.40
C ASN A 110 14.46 -16.97 12.32
N VAL A 111 13.88 -15.87 11.84
CA VAL A 111 12.86 -15.11 12.57
C VAL A 111 11.48 -15.44 12.01
N GLU A 112 10.46 -15.57 12.87
CA GLU A 112 9.08 -15.81 12.44
C GLU A 112 8.59 -14.68 11.52
N GLY A 113 8.11 -15.08 10.34
CA GLY A 113 7.40 -14.19 9.42
C GLY A 113 5.88 -14.35 9.55
N GLU A 114 5.14 -13.63 8.73
CA GLU A 114 3.71 -13.82 8.56
C GLU A 114 3.29 -13.48 7.12
N VAL A 115 2.24 -14.16 6.67
CA VAL A 115 1.45 -13.73 5.51
C VAL A 115 0.10 -13.25 6.03
N ILE A 116 -0.25 -12.03 5.65
CA ILE A 116 -1.48 -11.36 6.06
C ILE A 116 -2.42 -11.40 4.86
N ARG A 117 -3.62 -11.92 5.06
CA ARG A 117 -4.70 -11.92 4.07
C ARG A 117 -5.66 -10.78 4.40
N PHE A 118 -6.03 -10.02 3.39
CA PHE A 118 -7.06 -9.00 3.44
C PHE A 118 -8.27 -9.47 2.66
N THR A 119 -9.44 -9.34 3.25
CA THR A 119 -10.72 -9.52 2.56
C THR A 119 -11.37 -8.16 2.42
N VAL A 120 -11.55 -7.71 1.19
CA VAL A 120 -12.10 -6.40 0.85
C VAL A 120 -13.37 -6.60 0.04
N LYS A 121 -14.46 -5.94 0.43
CA LYS A 121 -15.70 -5.96 -0.36
C LYS A 121 -15.45 -5.39 -1.75
N ARG A 122 -15.97 -6.03 -2.80
CA ARG A 122 -15.74 -5.60 -4.19
C ARG A 122 -16.15 -4.13 -4.42
N ASP A 123 -17.28 -3.71 -3.85
CA ASP A 123 -17.82 -2.34 -4.02
C ASP A 123 -17.02 -1.27 -3.24
N ALA A 124 -16.20 -1.68 -2.27
CA ALA A 124 -15.31 -0.79 -1.53
C ALA A 124 -14.00 -0.51 -2.28
N ILE A 125 -13.66 -1.30 -3.31
CA ILE A 125 -12.44 -1.10 -4.10
C ILE A 125 -12.65 0.07 -5.05
N LYS A 126 -11.70 1.01 -5.00
CA LYS A 126 -11.66 2.16 -5.89
C LYS A 126 -10.63 1.94 -7.00
N PHE A 127 -10.78 2.69 -8.09
CA PHE A 127 -9.82 2.74 -9.17
C PHE A 127 -9.00 4.03 -9.08
N PHE A 128 -7.89 4.07 -9.82
CA PHE A 128 -6.92 5.17 -9.82
C PHE A 128 -7.55 6.55 -10.10
N ASP A 129 -8.69 6.61 -10.79
CA ASP A 129 -9.40 7.81 -11.20
C ASP A 129 -10.56 8.18 -10.26
N SER A 130 -10.75 7.48 -9.15
CA SER A 130 -11.80 7.79 -8.17
C SER A 130 -11.57 9.14 -7.50
N ASP A 131 -12.63 9.89 -7.22
CA ASP A 131 -12.57 11.16 -6.50
C ASP A 131 -12.00 11.01 -5.09
N THR A 132 -12.46 10.00 -4.33
CA THR A 132 -11.87 9.63 -3.04
C THR A 132 -10.35 9.37 -3.13
N ALA A 133 -9.87 8.72 -4.20
CA ALA A 133 -8.44 8.46 -4.38
C ALA A 133 -7.65 9.76 -4.56
N SER A 134 -8.15 10.68 -5.40
CA SER A 134 -7.57 12.01 -5.58
C SER A 134 -7.54 12.80 -4.28
N CYS A 135 -8.65 12.82 -3.52
CA CYS A 135 -8.72 13.52 -2.24
C CYS A 135 -7.66 13.03 -1.25
N ILE A 136 -7.52 11.71 -1.09
CA ILE A 136 -6.58 11.14 -0.14
C ILE A 136 -5.13 11.25 -0.65
N ALA A 137 -4.89 11.05 -1.95
CA ALA A 137 -3.54 11.14 -2.51
C ALA A 137 -2.98 12.57 -2.43
N SER A 138 -3.80 13.57 -2.72
CA SER A 138 -3.42 14.99 -2.72
C SER A 138 -3.05 15.52 -1.33
N LEU A 139 -3.43 14.84 -0.26
CA LEU A 139 -2.91 15.14 1.08
C LEU A 139 -1.38 15.05 1.13
N ALA A 140 -0.72 14.26 0.28
CA ALA A 140 0.74 14.18 0.23
C ALA A 140 1.41 15.51 -0.13
N GLN A 141 0.64 16.45 -0.73
CA GLN A 141 1.14 17.74 -1.19
C GLN A 141 0.90 18.88 -0.17
N LEU A 142 0.06 18.64 0.84
CA LEU A 142 -0.19 19.59 1.93
C LEU A 142 0.96 19.60 2.94
N SER A 143 1.25 20.78 3.51
CA SER A 143 2.15 20.89 4.65
C SER A 143 1.58 20.16 5.87
N GLU A 144 2.46 19.74 6.79
CA GLU A 144 2.00 19.12 8.03
C GLU A 144 1.18 20.11 8.88
N SER A 145 1.50 21.41 8.85
CA SER A 145 0.69 22.44 9.50
C SER A 145 -0.72 22.51 8.90
N ASP A 146 -0.83 22.54 7.57
CA ASP A 146 -2.13 22.61 6.89
C ASP A 146 -2.96 21.37 7.19
N LYS A 147 -2.34 20.18 7.28
CA LYS A 147 -3.01 18.95 7.70
C LYS A 147 -3.52 19.07 9.14
N GLN A 148 -2.70 19.54 10.08
CA GLN A 148 -3.09 19.68 11.50
C GLN A 148 -4.21 20.71 11.71
N ASP A 149 -4.26 21.73 10.87
CA ASP A 149 -5.29 22.78 10.91
C ASP A 149 -6.65 22.35 10.32
N ILE A 150 -6.77 21.14 9.75
CA ILE A 150 -8.06 20.63 9.28
C ILE A 150 -8.91 20.26 10.47
N ASP A 151 -10.00 21.01 10.65
CA ASP A 151 -11.02 20.73 11.64
C ASP A 151 -11.98 19.65 11.16
N PHE A 152 -12.04 18.55 11.91
CA PHE A 152 -12.95 17.44 11.65
C PHE A 152 -14.05 17.31 12.70
N GLU A 153 -14.11 18.19 13.70
CA GLU A 153 -15.12 18.17 14.76
C GLU A 153 -16.42 18.80 14.24
N LEU A 154 -17.14 18.07 13.39
CA LEU A 154 -18.31 18.57 12.66
C LEU A 154 -19.64 18.30 13.39
N ASP A 155 -19.61 17.63 14.55
CA ASP A 155 -20.79 17.16 15.28
C ASP A 155 -21.66 18.30 15.85
N HIS A 156 -21.14 19.53 15.88
CA HIS A 156 -21.86 20.72 16.33
C HIS A 156 -22.81 21.31 15.27
N PHE A 157 -22.77 20.80 14.04
CA PHE A 157 -23.72 21.19 12.99
C PHE A 157 -24.83 20.15 12.85
N ASP A 158 -26.07 20.61 12.82
CA ASP A 158 -27.25 19.73 12.75
C ASP A 158 -27.36 19.05 11.38
N THR A 159 -27.19 19.80 10.30
CA THR A 159 -27.43 19.28 8.94
C THR A 159 -26.17 18.82 8.23
N HIS A 160 -26.32 17.83 7.35
CA HIS A 160 -25.23 17.38 6.47
C HIS A 160 -24.71 18.51 5.58
N SER A 161 -25.59 19.40 5.11
CA SER A 161 -25.19 20.53 4.25
C SER A 161 -24.33 21.55 4.99
N GLU A 162 -24.64 21.85 6.25
CA GLU A 162 -23.84 22.77 7.08
C GLU A 162 -22.45 22.20 7.33
N ARG A 163 -22.37 20.91 7.71
CA ARG A 163 -21.10 20.19 7.88
C ARG A 163 -20.24 20.28 6.62
N MET A 164 -20.84 19.98 5.46
CA MET A 164 -20.11 19.97 4.19
C MET A 164 -19.66 21.36 3.76
N ASN A 165 -20.51 22.38 3.94
CA ASN A 165 -20.17 23.77 3.63
C ASN A 165 -19.06 24.30 4.53
N TYR A 166 -19.16 24.08 5.84
CA TYR A 166 -18.12 24.48 6.78
C TYR A 166 -16.79 23.79 6.47
N PHE A 167 -16.80 22.47 6.33
CA PHE A 167 -15.59 21.69 6.04
C PHE A 167 -14.88 22.17 4.77
N ASN A 168 -15.62 22.37 3.68
CA ASN A 168 -15.05 22.85 2.41
C ASN A 168 -14.69 24.35 2.43
N SER A 169 -15.13 25.11 3.44
CA SER A 169 -14.78 26.53 3.58
C SER A 169 -13.41 26.74 4.23
N GLN A 170 -12.88 25.73 4.94
CA GLN A 170 -11.59 25.81 5.65
C GLN A 170 -10.43 26.09 4.70
N THR A 171 -9.45 26.88 5.15
CA THR A 171 -8.28 27.27 4.34
C THR A 171 -7.49 26.06 3.86
N SER A 172 -7.23 25.08 4.74
CA SER A 172 -6.49 23.86 4.39
C SER A 172 -7.22 23.00 3.36
N ILE A 173 -8.56 22.94 3.44
CA ILE A 173 -9.38 22.18 2.48
C ILE A 173 -9.42 22.88 1.12
N LYS A 174 -9.45 24.22 1.07
CA LYS A 174 -9.30 24.98 -0.18
C LYS A 174 -7.93 24.77 -0.83
N LYS A 175 -6.85 24.71 -0.04
CA LYS A 175 -5.51 24.35 -0.54
C LYS A 175 -5.50 22.93 -1.12
N LEU A 176 -6.10 21.97 -0.42
CA LEU A 176 -6.24 20.59 -0.92
C LEU A 176 -7.01 20.55 -2.24
N LEU A 177 -8.10 21.31 -2.33
CA LEU A 177 -8.93 21.42 -3.53
C LEU A 177 -8.13 21.96 -4.73
N HIS A 178 -7.19 22.88 -4.53
CA HIS A 178 -6.31 23.33 -5.61
C HIS A 178 -5.48 22.18 -6.20
N PHE A 179 -4.87 21.34 -5.36
CA PHE A 179 -4.11 20.17 -5.83
C PHE A 179 -4.99 19.14 -6.53
N ILE A 180 -6.21 18.91 -6.03
CA ILE A 180 -7.16 18.01 -6.69
C ILE A 180 -7.59 18.57 -8.05
N LYS A 181 -7.85 19.87 -8.14
CA LYS A 181 -8.26 20.52 -9.41
C LYS A 181 -7.14 20.62 -10.43
N GLU A 182 -5.88 20.62 -10.00
CA GLU A 182 -4.73 20.54 -10.90
C GLU A 182 -4.77 19.25 -11.74
N GLU A 183 -5.11 18.11 -11.13
CA GLU A 183 -5.27 16.84 -11.86
C GLU A 183 -6.69 16.61 -12.42
N LYS A 184 -7.73 17.16 -11.77
CA LYS A 184 -9.14 17.03 -12.14
C LYS A 184 -9.83 18.39 -12.16
N PRO A 185 -9.69 19.18 -13.24
CA PRO A 185 -10.27 20.53 -13.30
C PRO A 185 -11.79 20.59 -13.09
N TYR A 186 -12.49 19.49 -13.35
CA TYR A 186 -13.94 19.32 -13.20
C TYR A 186 -14.38 18.84 -11.81
N PHE A 187 -13.46 18.63 -10.87
CA PHE A 187 -13.79 18.17 -9.53
C PHE A 187 -14.71 19.19 -8.84
N LYS A 188 -15.80 18.69 -8.25
CA LYS A 188 -16.78 19.53 -7.52
C LYS A 188 -16.23 19.93 -6.16
N ASP A 189 -16.56 21.13 -5.70
CA ASP A 189 -16.04 21.71 -4.45
C ASP A 189 -16.76 21.11 -3.22
N ALA A 190 -16.76 19.78 -3.12
CA ALA A 190 -17.51 18.99 -2.17
C ALA A 190 -16.66 17.79 -1.70
N ILE A 191 -15.53 18.09 -1.06
CA ILE A 191 -14.69 17.08 -0.41
C ILE A 191 -15.43 16.57 0.82
N VAL A 192 -15.50 15.25 0.95
CA VAL A 192 -16.13 14.56 2.08
C VAL A 192 -15.09 14.35 3.18
N ALA A 193 -15.37 14.82 4.40
CA ALA A 193 -14.42 14.78 5.51
C ALA A 193 -13.99 13.35 5.87
N GLU A 194 -14.94 12.42 5.87
CA GLU A 194 -14.73 11.01 6.19
C GLU A 194 -13.88 10.29 5.14
N ASP A 195 -13.83 10.80 3.90
CA ASP A 195 -12.94 10.27 2.86
C ASP A 195 -11.48 10.54 3.22
N LEU A 196 -11.16 11.66 3.87
CA LEU A 196 -9.78 12.00 4.19
C LEU A 196 -9.19 11.17 5.35
N LYS A 197 -10.01 10.51 6.17
CA LYS A 197 -9.57 9.69 7.33
C LYS A 197 -9.55 8.19 7.07
N ARG A 198 -10.10 7.72 5.94
CA ARG A 198 -10.25 6.27 5.70
C ARG A 198 -9.03 5.65 5.02
N ILE A 199 -9.01 4.32 5.01
CA ILE A 199 -8.09 3.51 4.22
C ILE A 199 -8.86 3.00 3.01
N VAL A 200 -8.34 3.22 1.81
CA VAL A 200 -9.00 2.81 0.57
C VAL A 200 -8.16 1.79 -0.17
N CYS A 201 -8.78 0.69 -0.59
CA CYS A 201 -8.15 -0.24 -1.53
C CYS A 201 -8.25 0.32 -2.95
N ILE A 202 -7.11 0.52 -3.60
CA ILE A 202 -7.03 1.08 -4.95
C ILE A 202 -6.36 0.09 -5.90
N ARG A 203 -7.02 -0.12 -7.05
CA ARG A 203 -6.42 -0.75 -8.22
C ARG A 203 -5.82 0.32 -9.13
N GLY A 204 -4.49 0.35 -9.18
CA GLY A 204 -3.73 1.22 -10.07
C GLY A 204 -3.72 0.73 -11.51
N LYS A 205 -3.26 1.58 -12.43
CA LYS A 205 -2.94 1.15 -13.80
C LYS A 205 -1.78 0.15 -13.78
N LEU A 206 -1.83 -0.81 -14.68
CA LEU A 206 -0.77 -1.80 -14.90
C LEU A 206 0.34 -1.24 -15.82
N ASN A 207 0.79 0.00 -15.58
CA ASN A 207 1.79 0.70 -16.40
C ASN A 207 3.23 0.50 -15.90
N ASN A 208 3.42 -0.09 -14.72
CA ASN A 208 4.72 -0.41 -14.16
C ASN A 208 4.91 -1.94 -14.09
N THR A 209 6.00 -2.43 -14.69
CA THR A 209 6.32 -3.86 -14.78
C THR A 209 6.41 -4.53 -13.40
N ARG A 210 6.91 -3.84 -12.36
CA ARG A 210 6.93 -4.36 -10.98
C ARG A 210 5.52 -4.60 -10.44
N ILE A 211 4.57 -3.71 -10.70
CA ILE A 211 3.19 -3.86 -10.22
C ILE A 211 2.54 -5.06 -10.89
N VAL A 212 2.75 -5.22 -12.21
CA VAL A 212 2.28 -6.37 -12.98
C VAL A 212 2.86 -7.67 -12.43
N SER A 213 4.19 -7.74 -12.30
CA SER A 213 4.89 -8.90 -11.73
C SER A 213 4.43 -9.24 -10.32
N GLN A 214 4.09 -8.24 -9.52
CA GLN A 214 3.62 -8.42 -8.14
C GLN A 214 2.12 -8.67 -8.03
N SER A 215 1.37 -8.66 -9.15
CA SER A 215 -0.09 -8.68 -9.17
C SER A 215 -0.67 -7.67 -8.16
N GLY A 216 -0.05 -6.47 -8.17
CA GLY A 216 -0.11 -5.49 -7.09
C GLY A 216 -1.38 -4.65 -7.08
N ALA A 217 -1.83 -4.33 -5.88
CA ALA A 217 -2.79 -3.28 -5.56
C ALA A 217 -2.25 -2.50 -4.35
N PHE A 218 -2.95 -1.44 -3.95
CA PHE A 218 -2.48 -0.57 -2.87
C PHE A 218 -3.60 -0.31 -1.86
N PHE A 219 -3.24 -0.24 -0.58
CA PHE A 219 -4.02 0.55 0.35
C PHE A 219 -3.46 1.97 0.38
N LEU A 220 -4.33 2.95 0.14
CA LEU A 220 -4.04 4.36 0.26
C LEU A 220 -4.58 4.85 1.60
N PHE A 221 -3.69 5.38 2.44
CA PHE A 221 -4.01 5.80 3.79
C PHE A 221 -4.33 7.29 3.84
N GLY A 222 -5.47 7.61 4.45
CA GLY A 222 -5.85 8.95 4.87
C GLY A 222 -5.08 9.47 6.07
N MET A 223 -5.48 10.64 6.53
CA MET A 223 -4.95 11.28 7.73
C MET A 223 -5.25 10.45 8.97
N ASN A 224 -4.19 10.10 9.70
CA ASN A 224 -4.26 9.35 10.96
C ASN A 224 -5.06 8.03 10.82
N ALA A 225 -5.11 7.49 9.60
CA ALA A 225 -5.81 6.25 9.33
C ALA A 225 -4.95 5.09 9.84
N GLU A 226 -5.51 4.26 10.71
CA GLU A 226 -4.84 3.06 11.22
C GLU A 226 -5.66 1.83 10.84
N LEU A 227 -4.97 0.76 10.44
CA LEU A 227 -5.62 -0.53 10.18
C LEU A 227 -5.50 -1.40 11.45
N PRO A 228 -6.60 -1.65 12.19
CA PRO A 228 -6.56 -2.46 13.40
C PRO A 228 -6.13 -3.91 13.11
N GLU A 229 -5.67 -4.63 14.13
CA GLU A 229 -5.17 -6.01 13.94
C GLU A 229 -6.19 -6.96 13.30
N GLY A 230 -7.48 -6.81 13.63
CA GLY A 230 -8.59 -7.58 13.06
C GLY A 230 -9.20 -6.97 11.80
N GLY A 231 -8.74 -5.79 11.38
CA GLY A 231 -9.33 -5.00 10.31
C GLY A 231 -10.40 -4.03 10.77
N ASN A 232 -11.20 -3.55 9.82
CA ASN A 232 -12.30 -2.60 10.02
C ASN A 232 -13.55 -3.07 9.24
N ALA A 233 -14.57 -2.21 9.09
CA ALA A 233 -15.83 -2.55 8.42
C ALA A 233 -15.67 -2.97 6.93
N ASP A 234 -14.65 -2.42 6.25
CA ASP A 234 -14.43 -2.62 4.81
C ASP A 234 -13.34 -3.64 4.51
N ILE A 235 -12.40 -3.84 5.43
CA ILE A 235 -11.21 -4.66 5.26
C ILE A 235 -11.09 -5.60 6.46
N LYS A 236 -11.30 -6.91 6.26
CA LYS A 236 -11.01 -7.93 7.29
C LYS A 236 -9.57 -8.41 7.17
N VAL A 237 -8.92 -8.68 8.30
CA VAL A 237 -7.51 -9.08 8.36
C VAL A 237 -7.38 -10.46 8.98
N GLU A 238 -6.69 -11.38 8.29
CA GLU A 238 -6.36 -12.72 8.80
C GLU A 238 -4.85 -12.95 8.68
N ARG A 239 -4.23 -13.55 9.69
CA ARG A 239 -2.77 -13.70 9.76
C ARG A 239 -2.36 -15.17 9.78
N MET A 240 -1.35 -15.50 8.98
CA MET A 240 -0.75 -16.83 8.90
C MET A 240 0.73 -16.74 9.31
N THR A 241 1.09 -17.37 10.42
CA THR A 241 2.49 -17.39 10.89
C THR A 241 3.35 -18.29 10.00
N ILE A 242 4.52 -17.78 9.59
CA ILE A 242 5.53 -18.51 8.82
C ILE A 242 6.69 -18.86 9.73
N ASN A 243 7.08 -20.15 9.75
CA ASN A 243 8.19 -20.61 10.56
C ASN A 243 9.51 -20.00 10.07
N GLY A 244 10.25 -19.35 10.98
CA GLY A 244 11.51 -18.69 10.66
C GLY A 244 12.61 -19.61 10.16
N MET A 245 12.68 -20.84 10.69
CA MET A 245 13.71 -21.82 10.35
C MET A 245 13.53 -22.41 8.94
N GLU A 246 12.28 -22.41 8.45
CA GLU A 246 11.92 -23.05 7.18
C GLU A 246 11.93 -22.07 5.99
N LYS A 247 12.19 -20.78 6.22
CA LYS A 247 12.19 -19.75 5.17
C LYS A 247 13.13 -20.08 4.02
N GLY A 248 14.33 -20.56 4.30
CA GLY A 248 15.30 -20.93 3.27
C GLY A 248 14.82 -22.08 2.38
N LYS A 249 14.12 -23.06 2.96
CA LYS A 249 13.46 -24.15 2.21
C LYS A 249 12.33 -23.61 1.35
N MET A 250 11.44 -22.79 1.92
CA MET A 250 10.32 -22.19 1.18
C MET A 250 10.79 -21.29 0.03
N LEU A 251 11.89 -20.55 0.17
CA LEU A 251 12.46 -19.78 -0.93
C LEU A 251 12.93 -20.67 -2.09
N ARG A 252 13.51 -21.84 -1.81
CA ARG A 252 13.88 -22.81 -2.86
C ARG A 252 12.66 -23.41 -3.55
N GLU A 253 11.62 -23.75 -2.79
CA GLU A 253 10.35 -24.23 -3.33
C GLU A 253 9.66 -23.17 -4.20
N LEU A 254 9.68 -21.90 -3.78
CA LEU A 254 9.17 -20.78 -4.56
C LEU A 254 9.98 -20.53 -5.84
N ASP A 255 11.30 -20.62 -5.76
CA ASP A 255 12.18 -20.48 -6.94
C ASP A 255 11.89 -21.55 -8.00
N ALA A 256 11.61 -22.80 -7.57
CA ALA A 256 11.18 -23.88 -8.46
C ALA A 256 9.82 -23.62 -9.13
N LEU A 257 8.99 -22.75 -8.54
CA LEU A 257 7.73 -22.26 -9.11
C LEU A 257 7.89 -20.94 -9.87
N ALA A 258 9.13 -20.54 -10.20
CA ALA A 258 9.47 -19.27 -10.84
C ALA A 258 9.02 -18.03 -10.05
N ILE A 259 9.02 -18.11 -8.71
CA ILE A 259 8.75 -16.99 -7.81
C ILE A 259 10.05 -16.64 -7.08
N ASN A 260 10.77 -15.68 -7.65
CA ASN A 260 12.09 -15.27 -7.18
C ASN A 260 12.36 -13.78 -7.43
N GLU A 261 13.53 -13.31 -7.01
CA GLU A 261 13.89 -11.89 -7.08
C GLU A 261 13.81 -11.31 -8.49
N SER A 262 14.25 -12.05 -9.52
CA SER A 262 14.24 -11.57 -10.91
C SER A 262 12.83 -11.44 -11.48
N THR A 263 11.93 -12.36 -11.14
CA THR A 263 10.53 -12.35 -11.62
C THR A 263 9.67 -11.29 -10.90
N ILE A 264 9.94 -11.06 -9.61
CA ILE A 264 9.20 -10.10 -8.76
C ILE A 264 9.68 -8.66 -8.97
N PHE A 265 10.97 -8.50 -9.27
CA PHE A 265 11.61 -7.22 -9.58
C PHE A 265 12.26 -7.34 -10.96
N PRO A 266 11.50 -7.12 -12.05
CA PRO A 266 11.95 -7.35 -13.43
C PRO A 266 12.90 -6.25 -13.94
N TYR A 267 13.74 -5.70 -13.06
CA TYR A 267 14.78 -4.75 -13.41
C TYR A 267 16.06 -5.49 -13.73
N ILE A 268 16.86 -4.91 -14.62
CA ILE A 268 18.09 -5.53 -15.09
C ILE A 268 19.08 -5.73 -13.93
N GLU A 269 19.14 -4.80 -12.97
CA GLU A 269 20.02 -4.91 -11.81
C GLU A 269 19.62 -6.07 -10.90
N ASN A 270 18.32 -6.27 -10.68
CA ASN A 270 17.80 -7.39 -9.89
C ASN A 270 18.05 -8.72 -10.59
N SER A 271 17.85 -8.77 -11.91
CA SER A 271 18.12 -9.96 -12.72
C SER A 271 19.61 -10.31 -12.69
N ALA A 272 20.50 -9.34 -12.84
CA ALA A 272 21.95 -9.54 -12.74
C ALA A 272 22.38 -10.05 -11.36
N LYS A 273 21.87 -9.45 -10.28
CA LYS A 273 22.13 -9.89 -8.90
C LYS A 273 21.68 -11.34 -8.68
N TYR A 274 20.49 -11.70 -9.15
CA TYR A 274 19.94 -13.05 -9.03
C TYR A 274 20.78 -14.07 -9.82
N ILE A 275 21.10 -13.78 -11.09
CA ILE A 275 21.93 -14.66 -11.93
C ILE A 275 23.30 -14.88 -11.27
N ALA A 276 23.96 -13.81 -10.82
CA ALA A 276 25.25 -13.92 -10.15
C ALA A 276 25.19 -14.79 -8.89
N ALA A 277 24.12 -14.66 -8.09
CA ALA A 277 23.94 -15.46 -6.88
C ALA A 277 23.83 -16.96 -7.17
N LYS A 278 23.24 -17.36 -8.31
CA LYS A 278 23.10 -18.76 -8.71
C LYS A 278 24.43 -19.48 -8.97
N TYR A 279 25.44 -18.72 -9.42
CA TYR A 279 26.77 -19.26 -9.76
C TYR A 279 27.84 -18.96 -8.70
N ARG A 280 27.48 -18.31 -7.58
CA ARG A 280 28.42 -18.15 -6.46
C ARG A 280 28.61 -19.52 -5.79
N PRO A 281 29.86 -20.01 -5.66
CA PRO A 281 30.11 -21.22 -4.92
C PRO A 281 29.64 -21.05 -3.47
N ILE A 282 28.92 -22.05 -2.97
CA ILE A 282 28.56 -22.13 -1.55
C ILE A 282 29.89 -22.25 -0.80
N ARG A 283 30.30 -21.17 -0.11
CA ARG A 283 31.43 -21.18 0.81
C ARG A 283 30.97 -21.64 2.18
#